data_AF-A0A1H7J7X6-F1
#
_entry.id   AF-A0A1H7J7X6-F1
#
_cell.length_a   1.000
_cell.length_b   1.000
_cell.length_c   1.000
_cell.angle_alpha   90.00
_cell.angle_beta   90.00
_cell.angle_gamma   90.00
#
_symmetry.space_group_name_H-M   'P 1'
#
loop_
_entity.id
_entity.type
_entity.pdbx_description
1 polymer ?
#
loop_
_entity_poly.entity_id
_entity_poly.type
_entity_poly.pdbx_seq_one_letter_code
_entity_poly.pdbx_strand_id
1 'polypeptide(L)' 'MALFPEYGWEYEWIVTNLHWEGEDLWRFYNHRCGMENYIKEAKNGFALDAITNDGFYPNAADAMLKMIAYNVYQGF' A
#
# COMPACT_ATOMS: atom_id res chain seq x y z
N MET A 1 -21.38 -3.97 -2.61
CA MET A 1 -22.41 -4.67 -3.41
C MET A 1 -22.02 -6.14 -3.40
N ALA A 2 -22.79 -7.00 -2.74
CA ALA A 2 -22.46 -8.42 -2.65
C ALA A 2 -22.84 -9.11 -3.98
N LEU A 3 -21.95 -9.96 -4.51
CA LEU A 3 -22.17 -10.64 -5.78
C LEU A 3 -23.26 -11.71 -5.70
N PHE A 4 -23.32 -12.46 -4.58
CA PHE A 4 -24.33 -13.47 -4.31
C PHE A 4 -24.78 -13.42 -2.84
N PRO A 5 -25.58 -12.41 -2.46
CA PRO A 5 -26.01 -12.20 -1.07
C PRO A 5 -26.79 -13.38 -0.48
N GLU A 6 -27.43 -14.19 -1.32
CA GLU A 6 -28.22 -15.37 -0.94
C GLU A 6 -27.40 -16.49 -0.29
N TYR A 7 -26.09 -16.56 -0.54
CA TYR A 7 -25.24 -17.59 0.04
C TYR A 7 -24.52 -17.14 1.32
N GLY A 8 -24.58 -15.85 1.68
CA GLY A 8 -23.95 -15.32 2.89
C GLY A 8 -22.43 -15.30 2.88
N TRP A 9 -21.80 -15.45 1.71
CA TRP A 9 -20.34 -15.39 1.54
C TRP A 9 -19.93 -14.10 0.83
N GLU A 10 -18.73 -13.63 1.15
CA GLU A 10 -18.06 -12.58 0.39
C GLU A 10 -17.27 -13.20 -0.76
N TYR A 11 -17.41 -12.60 -1.95
CA TYR A 11 -16.75 -13.07 -3.16
C TYR A 11 -15.88 -11.94 -3.71
N GLU A 12 -14.64 -12.29 -4.05
CA GLU A 12 -13.67 -11.40 -4.68
C GLU A 12 -13.16 -12.05 -5.98
N TRP A 13 -12.87 -11.22 -6.97
CA TRP A 13 -12.25 -11.64 -8.22
C TRP A 13 -10.85 -11.03 -8.31
N ILE A 14 -9.85 -11.87 -8.62
CA ILE A 14 -8.47 -11.43 -8.82
C ILE A 14 -8.11 -11.67 -10.29
N VAL A 15 -7.85 -10.59 -11.03
CA VAL A 15 -7.28 -10.68 -12.38
C VAL A 15 -5.77 -10.62 -12.26
N THR A 16 -5.07 -11.64 -12.75
CA THR A 16 -3.62 -11.74 -12.69
C THR A 16 -3.03 -12.25 -14.00
N ASN A 17 -1.78 -11.89 -14.27
CA ASN A 17 -0.94 -12.51 -15.29
C ASN A 17 -0.01 -13.60 -14.71
N LEU A 18 -0.12 -13.88 -13.40
CA LEU A 18 0.65 -14.92 -12.74
C LEU A 18 0.01 -16.30 -12.96
N HIS A 19 0.85 -17.31 -13.23
CA HIS A 19 0.42 -18.70 -13.40
C HIS A 19 0.66 -19.49 -12.11
N TRP A 20 0.04 -19.07 -11.02
CA TRP A 20 0.12 -19.72 -9.70
C TRP A 20 -1.19 -20.42 -9.37
N GLU A 21 -1.14 -21.33 -8.38
CA GLU A 21 -2.35 -21.92 -7.80
C GLU A 21 -3.24 -20.84 -7.17
N GLY A 22 -4.56 -21.01 -7.26
CA GLY A 22 -5.52 -19.99 -6.84
C GLY A 22 -5.39 -19.62 -5.36
N GLU A 23 -5.07 -20.58 -4.49
CA GLU A 23 -4.85 -20.33 -3.06
C GLU A 23 -3.60 -19.49 -2.80
N ASP A 24 -2.49 -19.78 -3.50
CA ASP A 24 -1.25 -19.01 -3.37
C ASP A 24 -1.42 -17.59 -3.90
N LEU A 25 -2.14 -17.42 -5.02
CA LEU A 25 -2.49 -16.11 -5.55
C LEU A 25 -3.36 -15.32 -4.56
N TRP A 26 -4.35 -15.96 -3.96
CA TRP A 26 -5.23 -15.33 -2.97
C TRP A 26 -4.44 -14.91 -1.73
N ARG A 27 -3.59 -15.79 -1.19
CA ARG A 27 -2.70 -15.47 -0.05
C ARG A 27 -1.77 -14.31 -0.40
N PHE A 28 -1.16 -14.33 -1.57
CA PHE A 28 -0.29 -13.25 -2.05
C PHE A 28 -1.04 -11.91 -2.17
N TYR A 29 -2.24 -11.92 -2.76
CA TYR A 29 -3.02 -10.71 -3.00
C TYR A 29 -3.59 -10.10 -1.70
N ASN A 30 -4.01 -10.93 -0.74
CA ASN A 30 -4.64 -10.50 0.51
C ASN A 30 -3.79 -9.56 1.38
N HIS A 31 -2.48 -9.49 1.17
CA HIS A 31 -1.61 -8.57 1.91
C HIS A 31 -1.57 -7.15 1.33
N ARG A 32 -2.26 -6.89 0.20
CA ARG A 32 -2.21 -5.58 -0.48
C ARG A 32 -2.69 -4.41 0.39
N CYS A 33 -3.70 -4.63 1.23
CA CYS A 33 -4.20 -3.60 2.15
C CYS A 33 -3.14 -3.21 3.22
N GLY A 34 -2.11 -4.03 3.44
CA GLY A 34 -0.98 -3.68 4.30
C GLY A 34 -0.23 -2.44 3.79
N MET A 35 -0.14 -2.25 2.46
CA MET A 35 0.53 -1.10 1.87
C MET A 35 -0.15 0.23 2.22
N GLU A 36 -1.49 0.24 2.35
CA GLU A 36 -2.20 1.46 2.74
C GLU A 36 -1.86 1.89 4.18
N ASN A 37 -1.58 0.93 5.06
CA ASN A 37 -1.17 1.24 6.42
C ASN A 37 0.22 1.88 6.44
N TYR A 38 1.18 1.34 5.68
CA TYR A 38 2.50 1.94 5.52
C TYR A 38 2.44 3.35 4.92
N ILE A 39 1.57 3.59 3.93
CA ILE A 39 1.36 4.93 3.37
C ILE A 39 0.76 5.88 4.40
N LYS A 40 -0.23 5.44 5.19
CA LYS A 40 -0.83 6.26 6.26
C LYS A 40 0.19 6.62 7.32
N GLU A 41 1.03 5.67 7.72
CA GLU A 41 2.08 5.88 8.70
C GLU A 41 3.16 6.82 8.18
N ALA A 42 3.61 6.65 6.94
CA ALA A 42 4.58 7.56 6.33
C ALA A 42 4.03 9.00 6.23
N LYS A 43 2.76 9.17 5.84
CA LYS A 43 2.11 10.49 5.83
C LYS A 43 2.04 11.10 7.22
N ASN A 44 1.45 10.39 8.18
CA ASN A 44 1.16 10.95 9.50
C ASN A 44 2.39 11.02 10.42
N GLY A 45 3.32 10.07 10.29
CA GLY A 45 4.52 9.95 11.13
C GLY A 45 5.75 10.65 10.58
N PHE A 46 5.85 10.82 9.26
CA PHE A 46 7.02 11.42 8.59
C PHE A 46 6.65 12.62 7.71
N ALA A 47 5.42 13.15 7.84
CA ALA A 47 4.93 14.34 7.14
C ALA A 47 5.12 14.26 5.62
N LEU A 48 4.83 13.08 5.05
CA LEU A 48 4.97 12.86 3.60
C LEU A 48 3.96 13.66 2.77
N ASP A 49 2.88 14.13 3.40
CA ASP A 49 1.87 15.02 2.82
C ASP A 49 2.23 16.50 2.92
N ALA A 50 3.25 16.86 3.72
CA ALA A 50 3.73 18.22 3.87
C ALA A 50 4.75 18.58 2.78
N ILE A 51 4.27 19.29 1.76
CA ILE A 51 5.07 19.84 0.66
C ILE A 51 5.57 21.23 1.05
N THR A 52 6.89 21.41 1.11
CA THR A 52 7.51 22.64 1.64
C THR A 52 8.19 23.51 0.59
N ASN A 53 8.47 22.98 -0.61
CA ASN A 53 9.17 23.72 -1.66
C ASN A 53 8.26 24.03 -2.87
N ASP A 54 8.60 25.07 -3.62
CA ASP A 54 7.86 25.51 -4.83
C ASP A 54 8.35 24.82 -6.12
N GLY A 55 8.94 23.62 -6.01
CA GLY A 55 9.56 22.93 -7.13
C GLY A 55 9.46 21.41 -7.04
N PHE A 56 9.31 20.76 -8.20
CA PHE A 56 9.18 19.31 -8.27
C PHE A 56 10.40 18.56 -7.71
N TYR A 57 11.61 18.90 -8.16
CA TYR A 57 12.82 18.19 -7.75
C TYR A 57 13.14 18.33 -6.25
N PRO A 58 13.06 19.52 -5.63
CA PRO A 58 13.21 19.65 -4.18
C PRO A 58 12.18 18.82 -3.39
N ASN A 59 10.92 18.81 -3.81
CA ASN A 59 9.87 18.03 -3.15
C ASN A 59 10.05 16.53 -3.33
N ALA A 60 10.50 16.09 -4.51
CA ALA A 60 10.83 14.68 -4.74
C ALA A 60 11.99 14.22 -3.85
N ALA A 61 13.04 15.04 -3.72
CA ALA A 61 14.17 14.75 -2.84
C ALA A 61 13.75 14.69 -1.35
N ASP A 62 12.92 15.64 -0.90
CA ASP A 62 12.36 15.64 0.47
C ASP A 62 11.51 14.41 0.75
N ALA A 63 10.60 14.04 -0.17
CA ALA A 63 9.80 12.82 -0.05
C ALA A 63 10.67 11.56 0.00
N MET A 64 11.72 11.47 -0.83
CA MET A 64 12.68 10.36 -0.78
C MET A 64 13.42 10.27 0.56
N LEU A 65 13.87 11.42 1.10
CA LEU A 65 14.55 11.46 2.39
C LEU A 65 13.63 10.99 3.52
N LYS A 66 12.38 11.45 3.53
CA LYS A 66 11.35 11.01 4.50
C LYS A 66 11.07 9.51 4.39
N MET A 67 11.00 8.95 3.18
CA MET A 67 10.84 7.50 2.98
C MET A 67 12.05 6.70 3.45
N ILE A 68 13.27 7.21 3.27
CA ILE A 68 14.48 6.55 3.81
C ILE A 68 14.43 6.54 5.34
N ALA A 69 14.08 7.67 5.96
CA ALA A 69 13.93 7.75 7.42
C ALA A 69 12.85 6.79 7.94
N TYR A 70 11.72 6.71 7.23
CA TYR A 70 10.65 5.74 7.53
C TYR A 70 11.15 4.30 7.48
N ASN A 71 11.86 3.92 6.41
CA ASN A 71 12.40 2.57 6.27
C ASN A 71 13.41 2.22 7.37
N VAL A 72 14.25 3.17 7.79
CA VAL A 72 15.16 2.99 8.93
C VAL A 72 14.39 2.79 10.23
N TYR A 73 13.32 3.55 10.45
CA TYR A 73 12.47 3.40 11.64
C TYR A 73 11.70 2.06 11.67
N GLN A 74 11.21 1.58 10.53
CA GLN A 74 10.50 0.29 10.46
C GLN A 74 11.46 -0.92 10.57
N GLY A 75 12.70 -0.76 10.12
CA GLY A 75 13.69 -1.84 10.05
C GLY A 75 14.49 -2.10 11.32
N PHE A 76 14.34 -1.28 12.37
CA PHE A 76 15.09 -1.38 13.64
C PHE A 76 14.20 -1.20 14.86
#